data_AF-A0A7L2H7V2-F1
#
_entry.id   AF-A0A7L2H7V2-F1
#
_cell.length_a   1.000
_cell.length_b   1.000
_cell.length_c   1.000
_cell.angle_alpha   90.00
_cell.angle_beta   90.00
_cell.angle_gamma   90.00
#
_symmetry.space_group_name_H-M   'P 1'
#
loop_
_entity.id
_entity.type
_entity.pdbx_description
1 polymer ?
#
loop_
_entity_poly.entity_id
_entity_poly.type
_entity_poly.pdbx_seq_one_letter_code
_entity_poly.pdbx_strand_id
1 'polypeptide(L)'
;FQVEIEKLDYHYYLPLFFDGLCEMTFPYEFFARQGIHDMLEHGGNKILPVIPQLIIPIKNALSLRNRQVICITLKVLQHLVVSADMVGEALVPYYRQILPVLNIFKNMNGEL
;
A
#
# COMPACT_ATOMS: atom_id res chain seq x y z
N PHE A 1 4.63 -7.54 16.55
CA PHE A 1 5.96 -6.91 16.40
C PHE A 1 6.80 -7.16 17.65
N GLN A 2 8.13 -7.14 17.54
CA GLN A 2 9.03 -7.19 18.71
C GLN A 2 9.15 -5.83 19.44
N VAL A 3 8.76 -4.75 18.76
CA VAL A 3 8.67 -3.38 19.29
C VAL A 3 7.22 -2.90 19.12
N GLU A 4 6.71 -2.09 20.04
CA GLU A 4 5.39 -1.47 19.90
C GLU A 4 5.28 -0.63 18.62
N ILE A 5 4.18 -0.76 17.88
CA ILE A 5 3.97 -0.12 16.58
C ILE A 5 3.99 1.40 16.72
N GLU A 6 3.45 1.89 17.82
CA GLU A 6 3.34 3.31 18.20
C GLU A 6 4.72 3.93 18.44
N LYS A 7 5.77 3.13 18.65
CA LYS A 7 7.16 3.61 18.82
C LYS A 7 7.98 3.60 17.54
N LEU A 8 7.46 3.01 16.46
CA LEU A 8 8.18 2.95 15.18
C LEU A 8 8.25 4.33 14.51
N ASP A 9 9.35 4.55 13.79
CA ASP A 9 9.49 5.66 12.84
C ASP A 9 8.85 5.28 11.50
N TYR A 10 7.69 5.87 11.23
CA TYR A 10 6.91 5.57 10.02
C TYR A 10 7.58 6.07 8.75
N HIS A 11 8.46 7.09 8.81
CA HIS A 11 9.19 7.55 7.63
C HIS A 11 10.15 6.48 7.12
N TYR A 12 10.68 5.65 8.03
CA TYR A 12 11.56 4.54 7.66
C TYR A 12 10.78 3.25 7.41
N TYR A 13 9.97 2.82 8.38
CA TYR A 13 9.40 1.48 8.37
C TYR A 13 8.23 1.32 7.41
N LEU A 14 7.33 2.31 7.30
CA LEU A 14 6.13 2.12 6.46
C LEU A 14 6.48 2.00 4.97
N PRO A 15 7.36 2.86 4.39
CA PRO A 15 7.82 2.67 3.03
C PRO A 15 8.52 1.32 2.81
N LEU A 16 9.35 0.87 3.77
CA LEU A 16 10.03 -0.42 3.69
C LEU A 16 9.05 -1.60 3.61
N PHE A 17 7.98 -1.56 4.41
CA PHE A 17 6.93 -2.57 4.33
C PHE A 17 6.16 -2.49 3.01
N PHE A 18 5.88 -1.28 2.51
CA PHE A 18 5.21 -1.07 1.23
C PHE A 18 6.06 -1.51 0.03
N ASP A 19 7.39 -1.46 0.10
CA ASP A 19 8.26 -2.05 -0.92
C ASP A 19 8.02 -3.57 -1.04
N GLY A 20 7.67 -4.23 0.06
CA GLY A 20 7.29 -5.64 0.10
C GLY A 20 5.97 -5.98 -0.59
N LEU A 21 5.21 -5.00 -1.12
CA LEU A 21 4.00 -5.29 -1.92
C LEU A 21 4.31 -6.10 -3.19
N CYS A 22 5.54 -6.03 -3.71
CA CYS A 22 5.98 -6.82 -4.85
C CYS A 22 6.27 -8.29 -4.49
N GLU A 23 6.40 -8.63 -3.20
CA GLU A 23 6.74 -9.97 -2.75
C GLU A 23 5.58 -10.94 -2.94
N MET A 24 5.93 -12.13 -3.44
CA MET A 24 5.00 -13.26 -3.65
C MET A 24 5.53 -14.57 -3.05
N THR A 25 6.72 -14.53 -2.45
CA THR A 25 7.38 -15.73 -1.93
C THR A 25 7.18 -15.82 -0.42
N PHE A 26 6.71 -16.97 0.06
CA PHE A 26 6.67 -17.25 1.48
C PHE A 26 8.10 -17.41 2.04
N PRO A 27 8.43 -16.82 3.20
CA PRO A 27 7.54 -16.12 4.15
C PRO A 27 7.45 -14.60 3.96
N TYR A 28 8.19 -14.01 3.01
CA TYR A 28 8.33 -12.57 2.84
C TYR A 28 6.98 -11.88 2.59
N GLU A 29 6.18 -12.43 1.68
CA GLU A 29 4.87 -11.83 1.35
C GLU A 29 3.92 -11.76 2.55
N PHE A 30 3.99 -12.74 3.46
CA PHE A 30 3.15 -12.82 4.64
C PHE A 30 3.51 -11.71 5.62
N PHE A 31 4.81 -11.57 5.94
CA PHE A 31 5.28 -10.54 6.86
C PHE A 31 5.12 -9.13 6.29
N ALA A 32 5.33 -8.94 4.99
CA ALA A 32 5.10 -7.65 4.34
C ALA A 32 3.64 -7.22 4.51
N ARG A 33 2.69 -8.10 4.15
CA ARG A 33 1.25 -7.80 4.20
C ARG A 33 0.75 -7.59 5.63
N GLN A 34 1.13 -8.46 6.56
CA GLN A 34 0.71 -8.32 7.96
C GLN A 34 1.32 -7.05 8.58
N GLY A 35 2.58 -6.75 8.27
CA GLY A 35 3.24 -5.53 8.76
C GLY A 35 2.57 -4.26 8.26
N ILE A 36 2.22 -4.19 6.97
CA ILE A 36 1.43 -3.08 6.41
C ILE A 36 0.10 -2.95 7.15
N HIS A 37 -0.66 -4.04 7.26
CA HIS A 37 -1.98 -4.02 7.90
C HIS A 37 -1.90 -3.46 9.33
N ASP A 38 -1.01 -4.02 10.15
CA ASP A 38 -0.87 -3.63 11.55
C ASP A 38 -0.41 -2.17 11.70
N MET A 39 0.50 -1.70 10.84
CA MET A 39 0.95 -0.31 10.84
C MET A 39 -0.12 0.68 10.35
N LEU A 40 -0.97 0.29 9.39
CA LEU A 40 -2.09 1.13 8.97
C LEU A 40 -3.17 1.19 10.06
N GLU A 41 -3.43 0.08 10.74
CA GLU A 41 -4.44 0.00 11.80
C GLU A 41 -4.08 0.82 13.05
N HIS A 42 -2.80 0.85 13.42
CA HIS A 42 -2.33 1.48 14.67
C HIS A 42 -1.47 2.74 14.44
N GLY A 43 -1.27 3.16 13.19
CA GLY A 43 -0.38 4.29 12.86
C GLY A 43 -0.98 5.66 13.12
N GLY A 44 -2.31 5.80 13.01
CA GLY A 44 -3.03 7.06 13.23
C GLY A 44 -2.41 8.24 12.48
N ASN A 45 -2.14 9.34 13.21
CA ASN A 45 -1.61 10.57 12.65
C ASN A 45 -0.17 10.46 12.07
N LYS A 46 0.53 9.34 12.25
CA LYS A 46 1.86 9.09 11.67
C LYS A 46 1.83 8.69 10.20
N ILE A 47 0.66 8.31 9.68
CA ILE A 47 0.50 7.82 8.30
C ILE A 47 0.47 8.99 7.30
N LEU A 48 -0.24 10.06 7.63
CA LEU A 48 -0.42 11.21 6.73
C LEU A 48 0.92 11.83 6.25
N PRO A 49 1.92 12.08 7.13
CA PRO A 49 3.21 12.64 6.71
C PRO A 49 4.01 11.78 5.74
N VAL A 50 3.75 10.47 5.70
CA VAL A 50 4.56 9.51 4.92
C VAL A 50 3.95 9.15 3.57
N ILE A 51 2.73 9.63 3.27
CA ILE A 51 2.05 9.40 1.98
C ILE A 51 2.96 9.62 0.74
N PRO A 52 3.74 10.72 0.64
CA PRO A 52 4.59 10.94 -0.53
C PRO A 52 5.62 9.81 -0.75
N GLN A 53 6.07 9.15 0.31
CA GLN A 53 7.07 8.08 0.27
C GLN A 53 6.47 6.74 -0.18
N LEU A 54 5.16 6.54 0.00
CA LEU A 54 4.47 5.30 -0.36
C LEU A 54 4.14 5.23 -1.86
N ILE A 55 4.17 6.37 -2.57
CA ILE A 55 3.72 6.47 -3.97
C ILE A 55 4.56 5.60 -4.91
N ILE A 56 5.89 5.61 -4.74
CA ILE A 56 6.80 4.83 -5.58
C ILE A 56 6.64 3.32 -5.34
N PRO A 57 6.66 2.80 -4.08
CA PRO A 57 6.36 1.40 -3.81
C PRO A 57 5.02 0.91 -4.40
N ILE A 58 3.94 1.69 -4.21
CA ILE A 58 2.60 1.36 -4.75
C ILE A 58 2.64 1.29 -6.28
N LYS A 59 3.22 2.31 -6.92
CA LYS A 59 3.35 2.35 -8.38
C LYS A 59 4.14 1.14 -8.89
N ASN A 60 5.24 0.78 -8.23
CA ASN A 60 6.09 -0.33 -8.63
C ASN A 60 5.33 -1.67 -8.54
N ALA A 61 4.64 -1.92 -7.42
CA ALA A 61 3.82 -3.13 -7.25
C ALA A 61 2.73 -3.25 -8.32
N LEU A 62 1.98 -2.18 -8.59
CA LEU A 62 0.94 -2.19 -9.64
C LEU A 62 1.54 -2.37 -11.05
N SER A 63 2.72 -1.82 -11.30
CA SER A 63 3.41 -1.89 -12.60
C SER A 63 3.90 -3.30 -12.96
N LEU A 64 3.97 -4.22 -11.99
CA LEU A 64 4.30 -5.64 -12.26
C LEU A 64 3.25 -6.35 -13.11
N ARG A 65 2.04 -5.78 -13.24
CA ARG A 65 0.92 -6.37 -14.02
C ARG A 65 0.54 -7.79 -13.56
N ASN A 66 0.93 -8.16 -12.34
CA ASN A 66 0.56 -9.42 -11.73
C ASN A 66 -0.79 -9.26 -11.02
N ARG A 67 -1.78 -10.07 -11.40
CA ARG A 67 -3.15 -9.98 -10.87
C ARG A 67 -3.22 -10.12 -9.35
N GLN A 68 -2.44 -11.03 -8.75
CA GLN A 68 -2.44 -11.21 -7.31
C GLN A 68 -1.90 -9.97 -6.61
N VAL A 69 -0.71 -9.49 -7.03
CA VAL A 69 -0.09 -8.28 -6.48
C VAL A 69 -1.01 -7.06 -6.62
N ILE A 70 -1.68 -6.89 -7.77
CA ILE A 70 -2.65 -5.80 -7.97
C ILE A 70 -3.81 -5.92 -6.98
N CYS A 71 -4.44 -7.09 -6.84
CA CYS A 71 -5.55 -7.28 -5.92
C CYS A 71 -5.16 -6.96 -4.47
N ILE A 72 -3.95 -7.37 -4.04
CA ILE A 72 -3.44 -7.08 -2.71
C ILE A 72 -3.15 -5.58 -2.55
N THR A 73 -2.48 -4.97 -3.52
CA THR A 73 -2.15 -3.53 -3.49
C THR A 73 -3.42 -2.68 -3.46
N LEU A 74 -4.47 -3.07 -4.19
CA LEU A 74 -5.77 -2.39 -4.15
C LEU A 74 -6.45 -2.52 -2.78
N LYS A 75 -6.37 -3.68 -2.11
CA LYS A 75 -6.88 -3.83 -0.73
C LYS A 75 -6.10 -2.98 0.26
N VAL A 76 -4.77 -2.93 0.12
CA VAL A 76 -3.91 -2.06 0.94
C VAL A 76 -4.24 -0.58 0.69
N LEU A 77 -4.49 -0.17 -0.55
CA LEU A 77 -4.93 1.20 -0.87
C LEU A 77 -6.28 1.54 -0.22
N GLN A 78 -7.22 0.59 -0.19
CA GLN A 78 -8.52 0.78 0.50
C GLN A 78 -8.33 0.94 2.01
N HIS A 79 -7.44 0.18 2.64
CA HIS A 79 -7.12 0.34 4.06
C HIS A 79 -6.40 1.67 4.33
N LEU A 80 -5.44 2.04 3.46
CA LEU A 80 -4.68 3.28 3.58
C LEU A 80 -5.58 4.52 3.56
N VAL A 81 -6.57 4.60 2.66
CA VAL A 81 -7.43 5.79 2.57
C VAL A 81 -8.37 5.98 3.76
N VAL A 82 -8.61 4.93 4.56
CA VAL A 82 -9.45 4.98 5.77
C VAL A 82 -8.65 4.93 7.07
N SER A 83 -7.32 4.85 7.01
CA SER A 83 -6.49 4.61 8.21
C SER A 83 -6.27 5.85 9.08
N ALA A 84 -6.40 7.05 8.51
CA ALA A 84 -6.31 8.31 9.25
C ALA A 84 -6.98 9.46 8.49
N ASP A 85 -7.34 10.51 9.22
CA ASP A 85 -7.91 11.74 8.65
C ASP A 85 -6.99 12.32 7.56
N MET A 86 -7.60 12.88 6.51
CA MET A 86 -6.93 13.55 5.39
C MET A 86 -6.06 12.67 4.48
N VAL A 87 -5.93 11.36 4.75
CA VAL A 87 -5.09 10.47 3.91
C VAL A 87 -5.66 10.32 2.50
N GLY A 88 -6.99 10.21 2.36
CA GLY A 88 -7.65 10.14 1.06
C GLY A 88 -7.39 11.38 0.21
N GLU A 89 -7.54 12.57 0.79
CA GLU A 89 -7.25 13.86 0.16
C GLU A 89 -5.78 14.00 -0.22
N ALA A 90 -4.86 13.56 0.67
CA ALA A 90 -3.43 13.60 0.42
C ALA A 90 -2.98 12.71 -0.76
N LEU A 91 -3.77 11.70 -1.13
CA LEU A 91 -3.47 10.84 -2.27
C LEU A 91 -3.87 11.44 -3.63
N VAL A 92 -4.77 12.42 -3.66
CA VAL A 92 -5.31 13.03 -4.90
C VAL A 92 -4.21 13.51 -5.87
N PRO A 93 -3.15 14.22 -5.43
CA PRO A 93 -2.08 14.68 -6.33
C PRO A 93 -1.32 13.55 -7.04
N TYR A 94 -1.42 12.32 -6.53
CA TYR A 94 -0.66 11.16 -6.98
C TYR A 94 -1.48 10.19 -7.86
N TYR A 95 -2.77 10.43 -8.06
CA TYR A 95 -3.64 9.59 -8.90
C TYR A 95 -3.06 9.32 -10.30
N ARG A 96 -2.50 10.35 -10.93
CA ARG A 96 -1.83 10.22 -12.25
C ARG A 96 -0.64 9.26 -12.27
N GLN A 97 -0.05 8.94 -11.13
CA GLN A 97 1.08 8.03 -11.01
C GLN A 97 0.64 6.57 -10.79
N ILE A 98 -0.46 6.36 -10.06
CA ILE A 98 -0.90 5.02 -9.62
C ILE A 98 -2.04 4.45 -10.46
N LEU A 99 -2.98 5.27 -10.92
CA LEU A 99 -4.20 4.80 -11.60
C LEU A 99 -4.01 4.32 -13.05
N PRO A 100 -3.07 4.83 -13.88
CA PRO A 100 -3.02 4.48 -15.30
C PRO A 100 -2.92 2.97 -15.59
N VAL A 101 -2.18 2.22 -14.79
CA VAL A 101 -2.01 0.77 -14.98
C VAL A 101 -3.30 -0.02 -14.74
N LEU A 102 -4.19 0.48 -13.87
CA LEU A 102 -5.46 -0.17 -13.56
C LEU A 102 -6.43 -0.16 -14.74
N ASN A 103 -6.28 0.77 -15.69
CA ASN A 103 -7.11 0.82 -16.90
C ASN A 103 -6.99 -0.47 -17.73
N ILE A 104 -5.84 -1.16 -17.68
CA ILE A 104 -5.63 -2.44 -18.36
C ILE A 104 -6.52 -3.54 -17.76
N PHE A 105 -6.77 -3.48 -16.45
CA PHE A 105 -7.44 -4.54 -15.68
C PHE A 105 -8.90 -4.24 -15.38
N LYS A 106 -9.37 -3.01 -15.62
CA LYS A 106 -10.69 -2.50 -15.22
C LYS A 106 -11.86 -3.39 -15.63
N ASN A 107 -11.80 -3.99 -16.81
CA ASN A 107 -12.89 -4.79 -17.38
C ASN A 107 -12.64 -6.31 -17.31
N MET A 108 -11.63 -6.77 -16.56
CA MET A 108 -11.29 -8.19 -16.46
C MET A 108 -12.28 -9.04 -15.63
N ASN A 109 -13.35 -8.42 -15.14
CA ASN A 109 -14.49 -9.08 -14.50
C ASN A 109 -15.70 -9.22 -15.45
N GLY A 110 -15.59 -8.74 -16.70
CA GLY A 110 -16.63 -8.95 -17.72
C GLY A 110 -16.64 -10.40 -18.17
N GLU A 111 -17.84 -10.98 -18.27
CA GLU A 111 -18.07 -12.27 -18.91
C GLU A 111 -17.48 -12.27 -20.34
N LEU A 112 -16.84 -13.39 -20.72
CA LEU A 112 -16.63 -13.76 -22.12
C LEU A 112 -17.96 -14.19 -22.74
#